data_AF-A0A413SIK7-F1
#
_entry.id   AF-A0A413SIK7-F1
#
_cell.length_a   1.000
_cell.length_b   1.000
_cell.length_c   1.000
_cell.angle_alpha   90.00
_cell.angle_beta   90.00
_cell.angle_gamma   90.00
#
_symmetry.space_group_name_H-M   'P 1'
#
loop_
_entity.id
_entity.type
_entity.pdbx_description
1 polymer ?
#
loop_
_entity_poly.entity_id
_entity_poly.type
_entity_poly.pdbx_seq_one_letter_code
_entity_poly.pdbx_strand_id
1 'polypeptide(L)'
;MSKKIKTNQKHMTQDNRVVIEKGLDASKPLSSIAAELGKDPTTISKEIKKHRAFQEHNKFNEQAFRYALSKDCHKKHVCSTELYCKRECKRCNKCHNFCKGFVPFDYSCPKTKKAPYVCNGCSKKSGCRLDKYYYRATRAHKEYKTILVESRAGINASEEEIKALDDIISPLVENGQSVYTMESYSQYPPKITMHSSFLSFPISIISLQTNKSPYFLILPSKLSFLLSFFTSLSFSSSSL
;
A
#
# COMPACT_ATOMS: atom_id res chain seq x y z
N MET A 1 -33.14 -5.12 -10.41
CA MET A 1 -32.43 -4.27 -11.39
C MET A 1 -31.78 -3.10 -10.65
N SER A 2 -30.46 -2.93 -10.74
CA SER A 2 -29.76 -1.83 -10.05
C SER A 2 -30.00 -0.51 -10.78
N LYS A 3 -30.59 0.49 -10.11
CA LYS A 3 -30.70 1.86 -10.64
C LYS A 3 -29.28 2.39 -10.86
N LYS A 4 -28.93 2.73 -12.11
CA LYS A 4 -27.65 3.38 -12.43
C LYS A 4 -27.59 4.71 -11.68
N ILE A 5 -26.69 4.81 -10.70
CA ILE A 5 -26.37 6.07 -10.02
C ILE A 5 -25.62 6.94 -11.04
N LYS A 6 -26.07 8.18 -11.25
CA LYS A 6 -25.35 9.15 -12.10
C LYS A 6 -24.06 9.54 -11.37
N THR A 7 -22.92 9.00 -11.81
CA THR A 7 -21.65 9.18 -11.13
C THR A 7 -20.90 10.40 -11.66
N ASN A 8 -20.31 11.17 -10.75
CA ASN A 8 -19.44 12.29 -11.10
C ASN A 8 -17.96 11.83 -11.15
N GLN A 9 -17.22 12.20 -12.20
CA GLN A 9 -15.80 11.87 -12.37
C GLN A 9 -14.82 12.80 -11.63
N LYS A 10 -15.31 13.83 -10.91
CA LYS A 10 -14.45 14.73 -10.11
C LYS A 10 -13.69 13.99 -8.99
N HIS A 11 -12.54 14.52 -8.58
CA HIS A 11 -11.79 13.99 -7.44
C HIS A 11 -12.60 13.97 -6.14
N MET A 12 -12.22 13.08 -5.22
CA MET A 12 -12.81 13.03 -3.89
C MET A 12 -12.37 14.26 -3.08
N THR A 13 -13.31 15.05 -2.57
CA THR A 13 -13.04 16.22 -1.72
C THR A 13 -12.78 15.81 -0.27
N GLN A 14 -12.43 16.75 0.61
CA GLN A 14 -12.35 16.50 2.05
C GLN A 14 -13.73 16.12 2.61
N ASP A 15 -14.77 16.88 2.25
CA ASP A 15 -16.14 16.67 2.78
C ASP A 15 -16.69 15.30 2.40
N ASN A 16 -16.45 14.86 1.16
CA ASN A 16 -16.84 13.52 0.73
C ASN A 16 -16.19 12.44 1.60
N ARG A 17 -14.92 12.62 1.99
CA ARG A 17 -14.23 11.67 2.87
C ARG A 17 -14.79 11.70 4.30
N VAL A 18 -15.20 12.87 4.78
CA VAL A 18 -15.89 13.00 6.08
C VAL A 18 -17.22 12.24 6.07
N VAL A 19 -17.99 12.32 4.98
CA VAL A 19 -19.22 11.53 4.80
C VAL A 19 -18.92 10.03 4.80
N ILE A 20 -17.85 9.59 4.12
CA ILE A 20 -17.41 8.19 4.15
C ILE A 20 -17.07 7.75 5.58
N GLU A 21 -16.26 8.51 6.32
CA GLU A 21 -15.89 8.17 7.71
C GLU A 21 -17.13 8.05 8.60
N LYS A 22 -18.02 9.05 8.60
CA LYS A 22 -19.26 9.03 9.39
C LYS A 22 -20.18 7.86 9.00
N GLY A 23 -20.29 7.56 7.70
CA GLY A 23 -21.06 6.44 7.21
C GLY A 23 -20.50 5.10 7.68
N LEU A 24 -19.18 4.94 7.67
CA LEU A 24 -18.49 3.74 8.15
C LEU A 24 -18.61 3.57 9.66
N ASP A 25 -18.52 4.67 10.43
CA ASP A 25 -18.71 4.66 11.89
C ASP A 25 -20.14 4.24 12.26
N ALA A 26 -21.13 4.69 11.49
CA ALA A 26 -22.54 4.29 11.61
C ALA A 26 -22.85 2.91 11.00
N SER A 27 -21.86 2.17 10.50
CA SER A 27 -22.03 0.87 9.83
C SER A 27 -23.00 0.90 8.63
N LYS A 28 -23.12 2.04 7.94
CA LYS A 28 -23.96 2.15 6.74
C LYS A 28 -23.39 1.26 5.62
N PRO A 29 -24.24 0.64 4.78
CA PRO A 29 -23.77 -0.10 3.61
C PRO A 29 -23.09 0.85 2.61
N LEU A 30 -22.04 0.39 1.93
CA LEU A 30 -21.30 1.21 0.96
C LEU A 30 -22.19 1.78 -0.15
N SER A 31 -23.24 1.06 -0.54
CA SER A 31 -24.22 1.52 -1.52
C SER A 31 -24.98 2.77 -1.06
N SER A 32 -25.30 2.89 0.23
CA SER A 32 -25.96 4.07 0.79
C SER A 32 -25.01 5.26 0.82
N ILE A 33 -23.77 5.06 1.24
CA ILE A 33 -22.73 6.11 1.24
C ILE A 33 -22.46 6.58 -0.20
N ALA A 34 -22.45 5.64 -1.15
CA ALA A 34 -22.28 5.92 -2.58
C ALA A 34 -23.43 6.76 -3.16
N ALA A 35 -24.67 6.43 -2.81
CA ALA A 35 -25.84 7.19 -3.22
C ALA A 35 -25.81 8.62 -2.66
N GLU A 36 -25.44 8.79 -1.38
CA GLU A 36 -25.31 10.10 -0.72
C GLU A 36 -24.28 11.00 -1.42
N LEU A 37 -23.18 10.41 -1.91
CA LEU A 37 -22.10 11.15 -2.57
C LEU A 37 -22.24 11.26 -4.10
N GLY A 38 -23.25 10.62 -4.72
CA GLY A 38 -23.34 10.51 -6.17
C GLY A 38 -22.10 9.85 -6.80
N LYS A 39 -21.56 8.83 -6.12
CA LYS A 39 -20.35 8.09 -6.53
C LYS A 39 -20.67 6.62 -6.74
N ASP A 40 -19.79 5.91 -7.44
CA ASP A 40 -19.91 4.46 -7.56
C ASP A 40 -19.45 3.77 -6.25
N PRO A 41 -20.15 2.72 -5.76
CA PRO A 41 -19.72 1.97 -4.58
C PRO A 41 -18.30 1.39 -4.70
N THR A 42 -17.84 1.03 -5.91
CA THR A 42 -16.48 0.56 -6.14
C THR A 42 -15.46 1.68 -5.99
N THR A 43 -15.79 2.93 -6.33
CA THR A 43 -14.91 4.09 -6.08
C THR A 43 -14.68 4.27 -4.58
N ILE A 44 -15.75 4.21 -3.78
CA ILE A 44 -15.66 4.31 -2.32
C ILE A 44 -14.88 3.12 -1.74
N SER A 45 -15.15 1.91 -2.25
CA SER A 45 -14.43 0.70 -1.85
C SER A 45 -12.91 0.81 -2.09
N LYS A 46 -12.49 1.32 -3.27
CA LYS A 46 -11.09 1.56 -3.63
C LYS A 46 -10.46 2.64 -2.75
N GLU A 47 -11.16 3.75 -2.53
CA GLU A 47 -10.75 4.84 -1.65
C GLU A 47 -10.45 4.33 -0.23
N ILE A 48 -11.38 3.57 0.36
CA ILE A 48 -11.22 3.01 1.70
C ILE A 48 -10.04 2.04 1.76
N LYS A 49 -9.94 1.12 0.79
CA LYS A 49 -8.87 0.13 0.76
C LYS A 49 -7.49 0.78 0.62
N LYS A 50 -7.40 1.87 -0.15
CA LYS A 50 -6.15 2.62 -0.39
C LYS A 50 -5.71 3.41 0.84
N HIS A 51 -6.64 4.06 1.54
CA HIS A 51 -6.33 5.03 2.60
C HIS A 51 -6.67 4.56 4.03
N ARG A 52 -6.89 3.26 4.22
CA ARG A 52 -7.08 2.70 5.57
C ARG A 52 -5.77 2.73 6.37
N ALA A 53 -5.85 3.17 7.62
CA ALA A 53 -4.76 3.13 8.57
C ALA A 53 -4.72 1.78 9.28
N PHE A 54 -3.55 1.15 9.30
CA PHE A 54 -3.30 0.01 10.18
C PHE A 54 -3.22 0.49 11.64
N GLN A 55 -3.84 -0.27 12.54
CA GLN A 55 -3.69 -0.12 13.97
C GLN A 55 -3.42 -1.50 14.57
N GLU A 56 -2.23 -1.65 15.14
CA GLU A 56 -1.82 -2.86 15.83
C GLU A 56 -2.77 -3.18 16.99
N HIS A 57 -2.96 -4.46 17.26
CA HIS A 57 -3.66 -4.90 18.46
C HIS A 57 -2.97 -4.42 19.74
N ASN A 58 -3.75 -4.37 20.82
CA ASN A 58 -3.20 -4.00 22.12
C ASN A 58 -2.38 -5.17 22.69
N LYS A 59 -1.11 -4.89 23.01
CA LYS A 59 -0.14 -5.84 23.61
C LYS A 59 -0.25 -5.96 25.13
N PHE A 60 -1.09 -5.15 25.76
CA PHE A 60 -1.30 -5.19 27.21
C PHE A 60 -1.81 -6.57 27.65
N ASN A 61 -1.09 -7.20 28.59
CA ASN A 61 -1.31 -8.56 29.06
C ASN A 61 -1.36 -9.62 27.93
N GLU A 62 -0.62 -9.39 26.85
CA GLU A 62 -0.50 -10.38 25.78
C GLU A 62 0.32 -11.58 26.25
N GLN A 63 -0.19 -12.78 25.98
CA GLN A 63 0.56 -14.00 26.23
C GLN A 63 1.74 -14.07 25.26
N ALA A 64 2.96 -14.05 25.80
CA ALA A 64 4.17 -14.25 25.01
C ALA A 64 4.06 -15.54 24.19
N PHE A 65 4.38 -15.44 22.89
CA PHE A 65 4.40 -16.56 21.95
C PHE A 65 3.08 -17.32 21.88
N ARG A 66 1.97 -16.58 21.77
CA ARG A 66 0.64 -17.15 21.58
C ARG A 66 0.62 -18.08 20.36
N TYR A 67 0.28 -19.35 20.60
CA TYR A 67 0.18 -20.39 19.57
C TYR A 67 -1.23 -20.41 18.94
N ALA A 68 -1.32 -20.44 17.61
CA ALA A 68 -2.58 -20.44 16.87
C ALA A 68 -3.51 -21.61 17.26
N LEU A 69 -2.95 -22.82 17.35
CA LEU A 69 -3.67 -24.05 17.70
C LEU A 69 -3.57 -24.37 19.20
N SER A 70 -3.35 -23.35 20.03
CA SER A 70 -3.18 -23.53 21.49
C SER A 70 -4.34 -24.28 22.12
N LYS A 71 -5.59 -24.00 21.73
CA LYS A 71 -6.78 -24.64 22.30
C LYS A 71 -6.79 -26.16 22.10
N ASP A 72 -6.40 -26.59 20.91
CA ASP A 72 -6.47 -28.00 20.47
C ASP A 72 -5.13 -28.74 20.68
N CYS A 73 -4.14 -28.07 21.27
CA CYS A 73 -2.82 -28.65 21.49
C CYS A 73 -2.75 -29.43 22.81
N HIS A 74 -2.54 -30.73 22.70
CA HIS A 74 -2.36 -31.66 23.84
C HIS A 74 -0.98 -32.31 23.88
N LYS A 75 -0.02 -31.83 23.05
CA LYS A 75 1.35 -32.35 23.02
C LYS A 75 2.02 -32.13 24.38
N LYS A 76 2.66 -33.18 24.91
CA LYS A 76 3.47 -33.17 26.14
C LYS A 76 4.91 -33.55 25.81
N HIS A 77 5.83 -33.31 26.75
CA HIS A 77 7.25 -33.70 26.61
C HIS A 77 7.96 -33.09 25.39
N VAL A 78 7.51 -31.92 24.93
CA VAL A 78 8.11 -31.21 23.79
C VAL A 78 9.40 -30.49 24.17
N CYS A 79 9.48 -29.98 25.41
CA CYS A 79 10.67 -29.28 25.88
C CYS A 79 11.76 -30.30 26.20
N SER A 80 12.82 -30.33 25.41
CA SER A 80 13.98 -31.23 25.58
C SER A 80 14.92 -30.81 26.71
N THR A 81 14.69 -29.65 27.33
CA THR A 81 15.57 -29.04 28.34
C THR A 81 15.21 -29.37 29.77
N GLU A 82 13.96 -29.75 30.06
CA GLU A 82 13.54 -30.16 31.40
C GLU A 82 13.16 -31.63 31.35
N LEU A 83 14.07 -32.49 31.85
CA LEU A 83 13.67 -33.76 32.45
C LEU A 83 12.43 -33.42 33.30
N TYR A 84 11.27 -34.02 33.00
CA TYR A 84 10.00 -33.80 33.71
C TYR A 84 9.11 -32.60 33.31
N CYS A 85 9.21 -32.00 32.11
CA CYS A 85 8.15 -31.08 31.63
C CYS A 85 6.83 -31.85 31.35
N LYS A 86 5.98 -32.00 32.37
CA LYS A 86 4.66 -32.68 32.33
C LYS A 86 3.52 -31.77 31.81
N ARG A 87 3.80 -30.47 31.62
CA ARG A 87 2.82 -29.49 31.13
C ARG A 87 2.49 -29.74 29.65
N GLU A 88 1.23 -29.55 29.28
CA GLU A 88 0.86 -29.48 27.86
C GLU A 88 1.54 -28.26 27.22
N CYS A 89 2.00 -28.40 25.97
CA CYS A 89 2.73 -27.34 25.26
C CYS A 89 1.98 -26.01 25.26
N LYS A 90 0.65 -26.05 25.16
CA LYS A 90 -0.22 -24.85 25.22
C LYS A 90 -0.12 -24.02 26.49
N ARG A 91 0.31 -24.62 27.61
CA ARG A 91 0.51 -23.96 28.91
C ARG A 91 1.98 -23.70 29.22
N CYS A 92 2.90 -24.09 28.34
CA CYS A 92 4.33 -23.91 28.54
C CYS A 92 4.81 -22.61 27.87
N ASN A 93 5.43 -21.72 28.63
CA ASN A 93 5.97 -20.45 28.14
C ASN A 93 7.20 -20.61 27.21
N LYS A 94 7.85 -21.78 27.21
CA LYS A 94 8.99 -22.11 26.35
C LYS A 94 8.61 -22.96 25.12
N CYS A 95 7.33 -23.25 24.90
CA CYS A 95 6.87 -24.15 23.82
C CYS A 95 7.34 -23.68 22.42
N HIS A 96 7.43 -22.37 22.18
CA HIS A 96 7.87 -21.80 20.90
C HIS A 96 9.30 -22.17 20.51
N ASN A 97 10.19 -22.46 21.46
CA ASN A 97 11.58 -22.81 21.20
C ASN A 97 11.77 -24.29 20.81
N PHE A 98 10.91 -25.16 21.32
CA PHE A 98 11.10 -26.61 21.21
C PHE A 98 10.05 -27.31 20.34
N CYS A 99 8.87 -26.69 20.15
CA CYS A 99 7.81 -27.28 19.36
C CYS A 99 8.00 -27.00 17.88
N LYS A 100 8.43 -28.03 17.13
CA LYS A 100 8.50 -27.96 15.65
C LYS A 100 7.17 -27.60 14.97
N GLY A 101 6.04 -27.89 15.64
CA GLY A 101 4.70 -27.55 15.15
C GLY A 101 4.18 -26.21 15.65
N PHE A 102 5.02 -25.35 16.22
CA PHE A 102 4.60 -24.03 16.69
C PHE A 102 4.27 -23.12 15.49
N VAL A 103 3.08 -22.53 15.54
CA VAL A 103 2.53 -21.60 14.55
C VAL A 103 2.06 -20.36 15.30
N PRO A 104 2.72 -19.21 15.12
CA PRO A 104 2.31 -17.97 15.78
C PRO A 104 0.84 -17.64 15.52
N PHE A 105 0.16 -17.07 16.51
CA PHE A 105 -1.21 -16.63 16.36
C PHE A 105 -1.30 -15.50 15.32
N ASP A 106 -2.15 -15.68 14.30
CA ASP A 106 -2.43 -14.63 13.32
C ASP A 106 -3.40 -13.61 13.92
N TYR A 107 -2.90 -12.40 14.16
CA TYR A 107 -3.68 -11.28 14.67
C TYR A 107 -4.51 -10.59 13.58
N SER A 108 -4.45 -11.03 12.32
CA SER A 108 -5.22 -10.43 11.23
C SER A 108 -6.74 -10.57 11.43
N CYS A 109 -7.46 -9.47 11.30
CA CYS A 109 -8.92 -9.51 11.39
C CYS A 109 -9.53 -10.11 10.10
N PRO A 110 -10.32 -11.20 10.17
CA PRO A 110 -10.95 -11.76 8.97
C PRO A 110 -12.01 -10.83 8.36
N LYS A 111 -12.63 -9.95 9.17
CA LYS A 111 -13.63 -8.99 8.68
C LYS A 111 -13.04 -7.92 7.77
N THR A 112 -11.76 -7.59 7.90
CA THR A 112 -11.10 -6.58 7.07
C THR A 112 -10.62 -7.14 5.73
N LYS A 113 -10.80 -8.44 5.48
CA LYS A 113 -10.54 -9.10 4.19
C LYS A 113 -11.66 -8.84 3.16
N LYS A 114 -12.84 -8.41 3.61
CA LYS A 114 -14.00 -8.07 2.77
C LYS A 114 -14.40 -6.60 2.97
N ALA A 115 -15.12 -6.03 2.01
CA ALA A 115 -15.64 -4.67 2.12
C ALA A 115 -16.49 -4.52 3.41
N PRO A 116 -16.36 -3.41 4.17
CA PRO A 116 -15.63 -2.18 3.84
C PRO A 116 -14.12 -2.17 4.20
N TYR A 117 -13.52 -3.32 4.50
CA TYR A 117 -12.07 -3.48 4.79
C TYR A 117 -11.56 -2.79 6.07
N VAL A 118 -12.46 -2.26 6.90
CA VAL A 118 -12.15 -1.46 8.10
C VAL A 118 -13.02 -1.85 9.29
N CYS A 119 -12.66 -1.34 10.47
CA CYS A 119 -13.22 -1.64 11.78
C CYS A 119 -14.06 -0.49 12.38
N ASN A 120 -14.23 0.63 11.68
CA ASN A 120 -14.96 1.83 12.10
C ASN A 120 -16.27 1.50 12.85
N GLY A 121 -17.20 0.81 12.19
CA GLY A 121 -18.49 0.38 12.74
C GLY A 121 -18.51 -1.00 13.41
N CYS A 122 -17.37 -1.57 13.81
CA CYS A 122 -17.37 -2.92 14.37
C CYS A 122 -18.02 -2.96 15.77
N SER A 123 -19.10 -3.73 15.94
CA SER A 123 -19.80 -3.89 17.23
C SER A 123 -18.93 -4.46 18.35
N LYS A 124 -17.91 -5.26 18.02
CA LYS A 124 -16.98 -5.86 18.99
C LYS A 124 -15.69 -5.06 19.16
N LYS A 125 -15.63 -3.77 18.78
CA LYS A 125 -14.39 -2.98 18.75
C LYS A 125 -13.68 -2.89 20.10
N SER A 126 -14.43 -2.70 21.19
CA SER A 126 -13.88 -2.46 22.54
C SER A 126 -13.10 -3.66 23.08
N GLY A 127 -13.57 -4.89 22.83
CA GLY A 127 -12.92 -6.12 23.26
C GLY A 127 -12.04 -6.80 22.21
N CYS A 128 -11.89 -6.21 21.01
CA CYS A 128 -11.18 -6.85 19.91
C CYS A 128 -9.66 -6.81 20.10
N ARG A 129 -9.04 -7.99 20.26
CA ARG A 129 -7.59 -8.18 20.36
C ARG A 129 -6.90 -8.53 19.02
N LEU A 130 -7.56 -8.24 17.89
CA LEU A 130 -6.98 -8.40 16.56
C LEU A 130 -6.46 -7.06 16.05
N ASP A 131 -5.59 -7.12 15.04
CA ASP A 131 -5.16 -5.98 14.26
C ASP A 131 -6.34 -5.37 13.53
N LYS A 132 -6.33 -4.04 13.48
CA LYS A 132 -7.46 -3.25 13.00
C LYS A 132 -7.05 -2.39 11.84
N TYR A 133 -8.04 -2.05 11.03
CA TYR A 133 -7.90 -1.06 10.00
C TYR A 133 -8.97 0.00 10.21
N TYR A 134 -8.60 1.27 10.14
CA TYR A 134 -9.53 2.38 10.29
C TYR A 134 -9.43 3.33 9.10
N TYR A 135 -10.57 3.76 8.58
CA TYR A 135 -10.61 4.88 7.66
C TYR A 135 -10.76 6.18 8.46
N ARG A 136 -9.90 7.16 8.17
CA ARG A 136 -9.91 8.49 8.79
C ARG A 136 -9.85 9.53 7.68
N ALA A 137 -10.86 10.39 7.59
CA ALA A 137 -11.02 11.32 6.47
C ALA A 137 -9.84 12.29 6.35
N THR A 138 -9.42 12.85 7.48
CA THR A 138 -8.30 13.81 7.56
C THR A 138 -6.99 13.18 7.08
N ARG A 139 -6.69 11.96 7.52
CA ARG A 139 -5.52 11.20 7.08
C ARG A 139 -5.58 10.90 5.58
N ALA A 140 -6.71 10.36 5.11
CA ALA A 140 -6.90 10.00 3.71
C ALA A 140 -6.73 11.21 2.77
N HIS A 141 -7.24 12.38 3.17
CA HIS A 141 -7.08 13.59 2.37
C HIS A 141 -5.67 14.15 2.40
N LYS A 142 -4.98 14.11 3.55
CA LYS A 142 -3.58 14.50 3.65
C LYS A 142 -2.72 13.62 2.75
N GLU A 143 -2.88 12.30 2.82
CA GLU A 143 -2.19 11.35 1.94
C GLU A 143 -2.49 11.63 0.46
N TYR A 144 -3.75 11.87 0.10
CA TYR A 144 -4.12 12.23 -1.27
C TYR A 144 -3.43 13.51 -1.75
N LYS A 145 -3.39 14.56 -0.93
CA LYS A 145 -2.70 15.82 -1.26
C LYS A 145 -1.20 15.64 -1.39
N THR A 146 -0.58 14.88 -0.49
CA THR A 146 0.85 14.55 -0.56
C THR A 146 1.17 13.86 -1.87
N ILE A 147 0.45 12.77 -2.20
CA ILE A 147 0.64 12.05 -3.47
C ILE A 147 0.42 12.98 -4.67
N LEU A 148 -0.59 13.86 -4.61
CA LEU A 148 -0.88 14.80 -5.68
C LEU A 148 0.27 15.78 -5.94
N VAL A 149 0.86 16.33 -4.87
CA VAL A 149 2.03 17.21 -4.94
C VAL A 149 3.24 16.43 -5.45
N GLU A 150 3.54 15.27 -4.87
CA GLU A 150 4.69 14.45 -5.24
C GLU A 150 4.61 13.96 -6.69
N SER A 151 3.42 13.62 -7.19
CA SER A 151 3.23 13.23 -8.59
C SER A 151 3.50 14.35 -9.60
N ARG A 152 3.51 15.60 -9.13
CA ARG A 152 3.70 16.82 -9.95
C ARG A 152 5.02 17.51 -9.67
N ALA A 153 5.67 17.18 -8.57
CA ALA A 153 7.07 17.48 -8.35
C ALA A 153 7.84 16.66 -9.38
N GLY A 154 8.33 17.33 -10.43
CA GLY A 154 9.17 16.70 -11.43
C GLY A 154 10.48 16.18 -10.84
N ILE A 155 11.41 15.81 -11.70
CA ILE A 155 12.76 15.45 -11.26
C ILE A 155 13.40 16.73 -10.71
N ASN A 156 13.83 16.71 -9.46
CA ASN A 156 14.63 17.78 -8.88
C ASN A 156 16.09 17.65 -9.34
N ALA A 157 16.31 17.80 -10.65
CA ALA A 157 17.61 17.77 -11.28
C ALA A 157 17.63 18.80 -12.41
N SER A 158 18.77 19.48 -12.54
CA SER A 158 19.07 20.37 -13.66
C SER A 158 19.19 19.57 -14.97
N GLU A 159 19.06 20.26 -16.10
CA GLU A 159 19.21 19.64 -17.42
C GLU A 159 20.62 19.05 -17.59
N GLU A 160 21.61 19.72 -17.02
CA GLU A 160 23.01 19.30 -16.99
C GLU A 160 23.19 18.00 -16.18
N GLU A 161 22.55 17.89 -15.01
CA GLU A 161 22.59 16.67 -14.19
C GLU A 161 21.91 15.48 -14.89
N ILE A 162 20.76 15.71 -15.50
CA ILE A 162 20.03 14.66 -16.25
C ILE A 162 20.87 14.19 -17.42
N LYS A 163 21.50 15.12 -18.17
CA LYS A 163 22.38 14.80 -19.29
C LYS A 163 23.63 14.05 -18.86
N ALA A 164 24.26 14.46 -17.76
CA ALA A 164 25.43 13.76 -17.22
C ALA A 164 25.11 12.30 -16.83
N LEU A 165 23.89 12.05 -16.33
CA LEU A 165 23.42 10.69 -16.08
C LEU A 165 23.09 9.91 -17.36
N ASP A 166 22.49 10.56 -18.35
CA ASP A 166 22.18 9.93 -19.64
C ASP A 166 23.45 9.51 -20.38
N ASP A 167 24.48 10.36 -20.40
CA ASP A 167 25.79 10.09 -21.02
C ASP A 167 26.49 8.85 -20.40
N ILE A 168 26.18 8.55 -19.14
CA ILE A 168 26.71 7.38 -18.42
C ILE A 168 25.86 6.13 -18.67
N ILE A 169 24.54 6.24 -18.62
CA ILE A 169 23.62 5.09 -18.63
C ILE A 169 23.37 4.59 -20.06
N SER A 170 23.14 5.49 -21.01
CA SER A 170 22.84 5.15 -22.40
C SER A 170 23.84 4.16 -23.04
N PRO A 171 25.18 4.36 -22.97
CA PRO A 171 26.11 3.40 -23.55
C PRO A 171 26.10 2.02 -22.87
N LEU A 172 25.77 1.94 -21.58
CA LEU A 172 25.72 0.66 -20.85
C LEU A 172 24.49 -0.16 -21.26
N VAL A 173 23.37 0.52 -21.46
CA VAL A 173 22.13 -0.08 -21.98
C VAL A 173 22.33 -0.55 -23.42
N GLU A 174 22.98 0.27 -24.26
CA GLU A 174 23.32 -0.11 -25.64
C GLU A 174 24.25 -1.33 -25.71
N ASN A 175 25.16 -1.46 -24.73
CA ASN A 175 26.01 -2.64 -24.55
C ASN A 175 25.30 -3.86 -23.95
N GLY A 176 23.98 -3.80 -23.78
CA GLY A 176 23.16 -4.92 -23.32
C GLY A 176 23.24 -5.20 -21.82
N GLN A 177 23.76 -4.27 -21.01
CA GLN A 177 23.76 -4.42 -19.56
C GLN A 177 22.35 -4.25 -19.00
N SER A 178 21.98 -5.13 -18.07
CA SER A 178 20.71 -5.00 -17.37
C SER A 178 20.77 -3.88 -16.32
N VAL A 179 19.64 -3.22 -16.08
CA VAL A 179 19.50 -2.18 -15.04
C VAL A 179 19.97 -2.67 -13.67
N TYR A 180 19.69 -3.93 -13.35
CA TYR A 180 20.12 -4.54 -12.10
C TYR A 180 21.65 -4.67 -11.98
N THR A 181 22.32 -4.98 -13.09
CA THR A 181 23.78 -5.03 -13.16
C THR A 181 24.37 -3.63 -13.00
N MET A 182 23.74 -2.62 -13.61
CA MET A 182 24.18 -1.23 -13.53
C MET A 182 24.12 -0.66 -12.10
N GLU A 183 23.08 -1.01 -11.32
CA GLU A 183 22.93 -0.61 -9.91
C GLU A 183 24.01 -1.15 -8.97
N SER A 184 24.69 -2.24 -9.36
CA SER A 184 25.72 -2.90 -8.54
C SER A 184 27.09 -2.22 -8.60
N TYR A 185 27.31 -1.32 -9.55
CA TYR A 185 28.56 -0.59 -9.68
C TYR A 185 28.58 0.60 -8.71
N SER A 186 29.52 0.58 -7.77
CA SER A 186 29.70 1.58 -6.71
C SER A 186 30.11 3.00 -7.19
N GLN A 187 30.19 3.24 -8.50
CA GLN A 187 30.84 4.42 -9.08
C GLN A 187 29.87 5.42 -9.75
N TYR A 188 28.57 5.13 -9.77
CA TYR A 188 27.57 6.00 -10.40
C TYR A 188 26.99 7.03 -9.42
N PRO A 189 26.66 8.25 -9.89
CA PRO A 189 26.48 9.42 -9.02
C PRO A 189 25.35 9.22 -7.99
N PRO A 190 25.40 9.96 -6.87
CA PRO A 190 24.46 9.79 -5.76
C PRO A 190 23.04 9.80 -6.30
N LYS A 191 22.27 8.77 -5.91
CA LYS A 191 20.83 8.60 -6.19
C LYS A 191 20.21 9.95 -6.53
N ILE A 192 19.85 10.20 -7.80
CA ILE A 192 18.84 11.22 -8.08
C ILE A 192 17.68 10.81 -7.21
N THR A 193 17.44 11.57 -6.15
CA THR A 193 16.40 11.22 -5.20
C THR A 193 15.10 11.54 -5.89
N MET A 194 14.56 10.55 -6.59
CA MET A 194 13.13 10.50 -6.83
C MET A 194 12.46 10.74 -5.48
N HIS A 195 11.55 11.72 -5.43
CA HIS A 195 10.78 12.00 -4.23
C HIS A 195 10.32 10.66 -3.63
N SER A 196 10.57 10.45 -2.34
CA SER A 196 10.70 9.16 -1.65
C SER A 196 9.48 8.21 -1.71
N SER A 197 8.45 8.56 -2.44
CA SER A 197 7.19 7.86 -2.57
C SER A 197 7.06 6.92 -3.79
N PHE A 198 8.04 6.86 -4.70
CA PHE A 198 8.07 5.77 -5.70
C PHE A 198 8.41 4.39 -5.10
N LEU A 199 9.00 4.35 -3.90
CA LEU A 199 9.46 3.12 -3.23
C LEU A 199 8.51 2.57 -2.16
N SER A 200 7.36 3.19 -1.90
CA SER A 200 6.42 2.76 -0.86
C SER A 200 5.17 2.00 -1.37
N PHE A 201 5.16 1.62 -2.64
CA PHE A 201 4.26 0.58 -3.12
C PHE A 201 4.91 -0.79 -2.88
N PRO A 202 4.18 -1.81 -2.39
CA PRO A 202 4.70 -3.17 -2.50
C PRO A 202 4.99 -3.38 -3.97
N ILE A 203 6.21 -3.83 -4.29
CA ILE A 203 6.64 -4.19 -5.63
C ILE A 203 5.65 -5.25 -6.13
N SER A 204 4.63 -4.77 -6.80
CA SER A 204 3.56 -5.51 -7.44
C SER A 204 3.38 -4.78 -8.75
N ILE A 205 4.35 -5.03 -9.62
CA ILE A 205 4.24 -5.04 -11.08
C ILE A 205 2.92 -4.42 -11.54
N ILE A 206 2.97 -3.15 -11.92
CA ILE A 206 1.95 -2.58 -12.81
C ILE A 206 2.11 -3.34 -14.11
N SER A 207 1.37 -4.45 -14.22
CA SER A 207 1.17 -5.16 -15.46
C SER A 207 0.33 -4.25 -16.36
N LEU A 208 1.02 -3.45 -17.17
CA LEU A 208 0.44 -3.03 -18.45
C LEU A 208 0.26 -4.33 -19.23
N GLN A 209 -0.96 -4.84 -19.26
CA GLN A 209 -1.34 -5.95 -20.13
C GLN A 209 -1.21 -5.47 -21.58
N THR A 210 -0.03 -5.64 -22.16
CA THR A 210 0.11 -5.84 -23.61
C THR A 210 0.49 -7.30 -23.79
N ASN A 211 -0.44 -8.07 -24.36
CA ASN A 211 -0.23 -9.45 -24.78
C ASN A 211 0.91 -9.49 -25.82
N LYS A 212 2.13 -9.79 -25.37
CA LYS A 212 3.27 -10.42 -26.08
C LYS A 212 4.56 -10.08 -25.33
N SER A 213 5.17 -11.07 -24.66
CA SER A 213 6.59 -11.17 -24.22
C SER A 213 7.24 -9.99 -23.46
N PRO A 214 8.04 -10.21 -22.39
CA PRO A 214 8.54 -9.15 -21.53
C PRO A 214 9.76 -8.46 -22.16
N TYR A 215 9.53 -7.63 -23.16
CA TYR A 215 10.46 -6.60 -23.58
C TYR A 215 9.89 -5.28 -23.07
N PHE A 216 10.49 -4.73 -22.03
CA PHE A 216 10.30 -3.33 -21.70
C PHE A 216 10.75 -2.53 -22.92
N LEU A 217 9.78 -1.97 -23.64
CA LEU A 217 10.00 -1.05 -24.74
C LEU A 217 10.69 0.20 -24.19
N ILE A 218 12.01 0.16 -24.10
CA ILE A 218 12.80 1.32 -24.48
C ILE A 218 12.81 1.22 -26.01
N LEU A 219 11.85 1.88 -26.66
CA LEU A 219 11.92 2.02 -28.11
C LEU A 219 13.20 2.81 -28.42
N PRO A 220 14.17 2.23 -29.14
CA PRO A 220 15.22 3.02 -29.76
C PRO A 220 14.55 3.85 -30.85
N SER A 221 15.09 5.03 -31.15
CA SER A 221 14.62 5.97 -32.16
C SER A 221 13.36 6.79 -31.80
N LYS A 222 13.60 7.88 -31.07
CA LYS A 222 13.23 9.27 -31.41
C LYS A 222 13.19 10.10 -30.12
N LEU A 223 14.39 10.37 -29.59
CA LEU A 223 14.61 11.43 -28.60
C LEU A 223 14.37 12.85 -29.15
N SER A 224 13.86 13.00 -30.38
CA SER A 224 13.52 14.29 -30.99
C SER A 224 12.08 14.75 -30.76
N PHE A 225 11.24 13.99 -30.04
CA PHE A 225 9.83 14.36 -29.83
C PHE A 225 9.50 14.93 -28.44
N LEU A 226 10.42 14.86 -27.47
CA LEU A 226 10.22 15.47 -26.15
C LEU A 226 10.66 16.94 -26.07
N LEU A 227 11.38 17.44 -27.08
CA LEU A 227 11.72 18.86 -27.22
C LEU A 227 10.63 19.69 -27.92
N SER A 228 9.62 19.08 -28.55
CA SER A 228 8.54 19.81 -29.25
C SER A 228 7.24 20.00 -28.46
N PHE A 229 7.09 19.34 -27.30
CA PHE A 229 5.94 19.56 -26.41
C PHE A 229 6.16 20.69 -25.38
N PHE A 230 7.41 21.12 -25.15
CA PHE A 230 7.73 22.18 -24.18
C PHE A 230 7.76 23.60 -24.77
N THR A 231 7.62 23.76 -26.09
CA THR A 231 7.60 25.08 -26.75
C THR A 231 6.20 25.57 -27.17
N SER A 232 5.11 24.87 -26.84
CA SER A 232 3.74 25.28 -27.23
C SER A 232 2.75 25.52 -26.09
N LEU A 233 3.19 25.59 -24.83
CA LEU A 233 2.32 25.98 -23.69
C LEU A 233 2.80 27.20 -22.90
N SER A 234 3.58 28.06 -23.53
CA SER A 234 4.01 29.36 -23.00
C SER A 234 3.66 30.49 -23.96
N PHE A 235 2.40 30.56 -24.38
CA PHE A 235 1.77 31.82 -24.79
C PHE A 235 0.28 31.75 -24.48
N SER A 236 -0.20 32.72 -23.71
CA SER A 236 -1.59 33.18 -23.49
C SER A 236 -1.93 33.38 -22.03
N SER A 237 -1.27 34.34 -21.37
CA SER A 237 -1.93 35.20 -20.37
C SER A 237 -0.99 36.29 -19.87
N SER A 238 -0.99 37.44 -20.57
CA SER A 238 -0.76 38.76 -19.98
C SER A 238 -1.54 39.83 -20.78
N SER A 239 -2.46 40.50 -20.08
CA SER A 239 -2.96 41.88 -20.26
C SER A 239 -3.70 42.29 -21.56
N LEU A 240 -5.04 42.32 -21.49
CA LEU A 240 -5.85 43.55 -21.40
C LEU A 240 -7.20 43.22 -20.74
#